data_AF-A0A8C2VEX5-F1
#
_entry.id   AF-A0A8C2VEX5-F1
#
_cell.length_a   1.000
_cell.length_b   1.000
_cell.length_c   1.000
_cell.angle_alpha   90.00
_cell.angle_beta   90.00
_cell.angle_gamma   90.00
#
_symmetry.space_group_name_H-M   'P 1'
#
loop_
_entity.id
_entity.type
_entity.pdbx_description
1 polymer ?
#
loop_
_entity_poly.entity_id
_entity_poly.type
_entity_poly.pdbx_seq_one_letter_code
_entity_poly.pdbx_strand_id
1 'polypeptide(L)'
;MTNTKGKRRGTWCMFSRPFRKHGVAPLATYMCIYKKGDIVDIKGMGTVQKGTPHKCYHDKTARVYSVTQHAVGNWQDTCQEDFCLY
;
A
#
# COMPACT_ATOMS: atom_id res chain seq x y z
N MET A 1 2.89 -15.50 27.84
CA MET A 1 2.34 -15.19 26.49
C MET A 1 3.30 -14.28 25.75
N THR A 2 4.01 -14.80 24.77
CA THR A 2 4.92 -14.01 23.91
C THR A 2 4.14 -13.46 22.72
N ASN A 3 4.14 -12.14 22.58
CA ASN A 3 3.46 -11.47 21.49
C ASN A 3 4.43 -11.22 20.32
N THR A 4 4.16 -11.83 19.17
CA THR A 4 5.02 -11.74 17.99
C THR A 4 4.97 -10.34 17.37
N LYS A 5 6.12 -9.67 17.23
CA LYS A 5 6.24 -8.30 16.68
C LYS A 5 6.44 -8.26 15.15
N GLY A 6 5.87 -9.21 14.42
CA GLY A 6 6.02 -9.30 12.97
C GLY A 6 5.27 -8.22 12.19
N LYS A 7 5.76 -7.89 10.97
CA LYS A 7 5.16 -6.89 10.07
C LYS A 7 3.66 -7.17 9.79
N ARG A 8 3.27 -8.43 9.65
CA ARG A 8 1.89 -8.87 9.36
C ARG A 8 1.05 -9.26 10.59
N ARG A 9 1.54 -9.03 11.81
CA ARG A 9 0.80 -9.34 13.04
C ARG A 9 -0.48 -8.48 13.14
N GLY A 10 -1.64 -9.13 13.37
CA GLY A 10 -2.92 -8.45 13.60
C GLY A 10 -3.62 -7.94 12.33
N THR A 11 -3.35 -8.55 11.17
CA THR A 11 -3.80 -8.03 9.87
C THR A 11 -4.76 -8.97 9.13
N TRP A 12 -5.37 -9.91 9.85
CA TRP A 12 -6.25 -10.95 9.30
C TRP A 12 -7.37 -10.37 8.43
N CYS A 13 -8.12 -9.38 8.92
CA CYS A 13 -9.13 -8.68 8.12
C CYS A 13 -8.54 -7.59 7.21
N MET A 14 -7.49 -6.89 7.66
CA MET A 14 -7.02 -5.66 6.99
C MET A 14 -6.54 -5.91 5.56
N PHE A 15 -5.78 -7.00 5.34
CA PHE A 15 -5.28 -7.37 4.00
C PHE A 15 -6.15 -8.43 3.30
N SER A 16 -7.26 -8.85 3.92
CA SER A 16 -8.17 -9.82 3.30
C SER A 16 -8.96 -9.15 2.18
N ARG A 17 -9.18 -9.89 1.08
CA ARG A 17 -9.98 -9.40 -0.05
C ARG A 17 -11.45 -9.78 0.14
N PRO A 18 -12.37 -8.93 -0.35
CA PRO A 18 -13.79 -9.22 -0.26
C PRO A 18 -14.17 -10.41 -1.14
N PHE A 19 -15.32 -11.01 -0.84
CA PHE A 19 -15.84 -12.18 -1.52
C PHE A 19 -15.89 -11.97 -3.05
N ARG A 20 -15.46 -12.99 -3.81
CA ARG A 20 -15.37 -12.98 -5.28
C ARG A 20 -14.46 -11.91 -5.89
N LYS A 21 -13.68 -11.21 -5.07
CA LYS A 21 -12.56 -10.37 -5.52
C LYS A 21 -11.26 -11.06 -5.12
N HIS A 22 -11.13 -12.36 -5.35
CA HIS A 22 -9.86 -13.08 -5.21
C HIS A 22 -9.19 -13.24 -6.59
N GLY A 23 -7.89 -13.55 -6.65
CA GLY A 23 -7.14 -13.69 -7.92
C GLY A 23 -6.27 -12.48 -8.29
N VAL A 24 -5.90 -12.31 -9.56
CA VAL A 24 -4.97 -11.26 -9.99
C VAL A 24 -5.65 -9.87 -9.94
N ALA A 25 -4.89 -8.82 -9.61
CA ALA A 25 -5.40 -7.45 -9.67
C ALA A 25 -5.56 -7.00 -11.13
N PRO A 26 -6.59 -6.19 -11.45
CA PRO A 26 -6.79 -5.72 -12.82
C PRO A 26 -5.62 -4.85 -13.28
N LEU A 27 -5.33 -4.90 -14.59
CA LEU A 27 -4.20 -4.17 -15.18
C LEU A 27 -4.30 -2.65 -14.99
N ALA A 28 -5.53 -2.14 -14.84
CA ALA A 28 -5.81 -0.72 -14.62
C ALA A 28 -5.09 -0.15 -13.39
N THR A 29 -4.95 -0.90 -12.29
CA THR A 29 -4.32 -0.37 -11.08
C THR A 29 -2.81 -0.16 -11.26
N TYR A 30 -2.17 -0.96 -12.11
CA TYR A 30 -0.74 -0.85 -12.41
C TYR A 30 -0.40 0.31 -13.36
N MET A 31 -1.33 0.67 -14.25
CA MET A 31 -1.12 1.67 -15.29
C MET A 31 -1.53 3.08 -14.86
N CYS A 32 -1.98 3.26 -13.61
CA CYS A 32 -2.29 4.57 -13.06
C CYS A 32 -1.05 5.48 -13.09
N ILE A 33 -1.18 6.61 -13.79
CA ILE A 33 -0.11 7.61 -13.89
C ILE A 33 -0.22 8.55 -12.69
N TYR A 34 0.78 8.52 -11.82
CA TYR A 34 0.89 9.42 -10.67
C TYR A 34 1.87 10.55 -10.95
N LYS A 35 1.51 11.76 -10.53
CA LYS A 35 2.39 12.94 -10.57
C LYS A 35 2.70 13.40 -9.15
N LYS A 36 3.82 14.10 -8.99
CA LYS A 36 4.16 14.72 -7.71
C LYS A 36 3.09 15.74 -7.32
N GLY A 37 2.65 15.69 -6.07
CA GLY A 37 1.60 16.55 -5.53
C GLY A 37 0.18 15.96 -5.58
N ASP A 38 -0.03 14.84 -6.28
CA ASP A 38 -1.34 14.17 -6.28
C ASP A 38 -1.67 13.61 -4.90
N ILE A 39 -2.96 13.61 -4.57
CA ILE A 39 -3.49 13.05 -3.33
C ILE A 39 -3.87 11.58 -3.60
N VAL A 40 -3.29 10.67 -2.83
CA VAL A 40 -3.45 9.23 -3.00
C VAL A 40 -3.83 8.56 -1.69
N ASP A 41 -4.69 7.54 -1.79
CA ASP A 41 -5.04 6.69 -0.66
C ASP A 41 -4.12 5.46 -0.63
N ILE A 42 -3.60 5.17 0.57
CA ILE A 42 -2.69 4.06 0.80
C ILE A 42 -3.50 2.84 1.24
N LYS A 43 -3.70 1.91 0.31
CA LYS A 43 -4.37 0.62 0.57
C LYS A 43 -3.44 -0.54 0.28
N GLY A 44 -3.34 -1.48 1.22
CA GLY A 44 -2.59 -2.72 0.98
C GLY A 44 -3.49 -3.82 0.43
N MET A 45 -3.12 -4.40 -0.71
CA MET A 45 -3.79 -5.60 -1.23
C MET A 45 -3.01 -6.87 -0.87
N GLY A 46 -3.71 -7.90 -0.38
CA GLY A 46 -3.11 -9.19 -0.03
C GLY A 46 -2.60 -10.02 -1.23
N THR A 47 -3.00 -9.69 -2.46
CA THR A 47 -2.53 -10.34 -3.69
C THR A 47 -1.11 -9.98 -4.06
N VAL A 48 -0.73 -8.74 -3.76
CA VAL A 48 0.58 -8.21 -4.11
C VAL A 48 1.48 -8.40 -2.89
N GLN A 49 2.60 -9.08 -3.07
CA GLN A 49 3.51 -9.37 -1.97
C GLN A 49 4.61 -8.32 -1.82
N LYS A 50 5.05 -7.76 -2.95
CA LYS A 50 6.12 -6.75 -2.99
C LYS A 50 5.52 -5.36 -2.95
N GLY A 51 6.16 -4.45 -2.22
CA GLY A 51 5.75 -3.05 -2.24
C GLY A 51 4.52 -2.71 -1.41
N THR A 52 3.98 -3.67 -0.66
CA THR A 52 2.85 -3.42 0.24
C THR A 52 3.25 -2.50 1.39
N PRO A 53 2.40 -1.51 1.74
CA PRO A 53 2.66 -0.61 2.84
C PRO A 53 2.64 -1.33 4.20
N HIS A 54 3.34 -0.76 5.17
CA HIS A 54 3.22 -1.24 6.55
C HIS A 54 1.79 -0.97 7.07
N LYS A 55 1.28 -1.88 7.91
CA LYS A 55 -0.10 -1.85 8.41
C LYS A 55 -0.50 -0.55 9.12
N CYS A 56 0.45 0.22 9.65
CA CYS A 56 0.16 1.49 10.30
C CYS A 56 -0.24 2.60 9.32
N TYR A 57 0.00 2.43 8.02
CA TYR A 57 -0.33 3.42 6.98
C TYR A 57 -1.60 3.04 6.19
N HIS A 58 -2.24 1.95 6.56
CA HIS A 58 -3.43 1.48 5.88
C HIS A 58 -4.58 2.50 6.04
N ASP A 59 -5.30 2.77 4.95
CA ASP A 59 -6.43 3.71 4.91
C ASP A 59 -6.06 5.15 5.28
N LYS A 60 -4.79 5.52 5.07
CA LYS A 60 -4.35 6.90 5.14
C LYS A 60 -4.27 7.54 3.77
N THR A 61 -4.59 8.82 3.71
CA THR A 61 -4.40 9.65 2.53
C THR A 61 -3.06 10.37 2.65
N ALA A 62 -2.30 10.43 1.56
CA ALA A 62 -0.99 11.06 1.51
C ALA A 62 -0.79 11.82 0.19
N ARG A 63 0.24 12.67 0.14
CA ARG A 63 0.64 13.36 -1.09
C ARG A 63 1.87 12.69 -1.71
N VAL A 64 1.87 12.55 -3.03
CA VAL A 64 3.00 11.98 -3.76
C VAL A 64 4.20 12.93 -3.74
N TYR A 65 5.35 12.43 -3.27
CA TYR A 65 6.63 13.16 -3.22
C TYR A 65 7.57 12.81 -4.36
N SER A 66 7.81 11.51 -4.53
CA SER A 66 8.80 10.95 -5.46
C SER A 66 8.14 9.85 -6.27
N VAL A 67 8.48 9.79 -7.55
CA VAL A 67 8.07 8.71 -8.44
C VAL A 67 9.35 8.01 -8.88
N THR A 68 9.46 6.73 -8.56
CA THR A 68 10.55 5.85 -8.98
C THR A 68 10.07 4.95 -10.11
N GLN A 69 10.96 4.14 -10.68
CA GLN A 69 10.65 3.27 -11.82
C GLN A 69 9.48 2.30 -11.56
N HIS A 70 9.32 1.83 -10.32
CA HIS A 70 8.29 0.85 -9.96
C HIS A 70 7.45 1.25 -8.74
N ALA A 71 7.85 2.28 -7.98
CA ALA A 71 7.18 2.68 -6.75
C ALA A 71 6.98 4.20 -6.65
N VAL A 72 6.07 4.61 -5.78
CA VAL A 72 5.71 5.99 -5.49
C VAL A 72 5.99 6.26 -4.02
N GLY A 73 6.84 7.25 -3.75
CA GLY A 73 7.10 7.75 -2.41
C GLY A 73 6.06 8.79 -2.02
N ASN A 74 5.51 8.66 -0.82
CA ASN A 74 4.46 9.53 -0.30
C ASN A 74 4.92 10.26 0.97
N TRP A 75 4.50 11.52 1.12
CA TRP A 75 4.69 12.29 2.35
C TRP A 75 3.64 11.90 3.39
N GLN A 76 4.13 11.42 4.54
CA GLN A 76 3.38 11.36 5.79
C GLN A 76 4.20 12.11 6.85
N ASP A 77 3.55 12.79 7.78
CA ASP A 77 4.08 13.88 8.63
C ASP A 77 5.41 13.66 9.39
N THR A 78 6.06 12.50 9.32
CA THR A 78 7.43 12.28 9.83
C THR A 78 8.26 11.19 9.12
N CYS A 79 7.72 10.39 8.18
CA CYS A 79 8.44 9.25 7.59
C CYS A 79 8.26 9.15 6.07
N GLN A 80 9.37 9.20 5.32
CA GLN A 80 9.41 8.96 3.88
C GLN A 80 9.39 7.45 3.61
N GLU A 81 8.36 6.95 2.94
CA GLU A 81 8.28 5.55 2.53
C GLU A 81 7.89 5.43 1.05
N ASP A 82 8.67 4.65 0.30
CA ASP A 82 8.39 4.31 -1.10
C ASP A 82 7.46 3.09 -1.13
N PHE A 83 6.22 3.32 -1.57
CA PHE A 83 5.23 2.27 -1.75
C PHE A 83 5.01 2.00 -3.21
N CYS A 84 5.00 0.73 -3.55
CA CYS A 84 4.61 0.30 -4.88
C CYS A 84 3.07 0.39 -4.87
N LEU A 85 2.52 1.54 -5.26
CA LEU A 85 1.09 1.74 -5.41
C LEU A 85 0.62 0.77 -6.49
N TYR A 86 0.00 -0.31 -6.04
CA TYR A 86 -0.56 -1.37 -6.87
C TYR A 86 -2.01 -1.59 -6.49
#